data_AF-A0A447N1M6-F1
#
_entry.id   AF-A0A447N1M6-F1
#
_cell.length_a   1.000
_cell.length_b   1.000
_cell.length_c   1.000
_cell.angle_alpha   90.00
_cell.angle_beta   90.00
_cell.angle_gamma   90.00
#
_symmetry.space_group_name_H-M   'P 1'
#
loop_
_entity.id
_entity.type
_entity.pdbx_description
1 polymer ?
#
loop_
_entity_poly.entity_id
_entity_poly.type
_entity_poly.pdbx_seq_one_letter_code
_entity_poly.pdbx_strand_id
1 'polypeptide(L)'
;MPFYDANNPSALDSLNPRKVFISASGVHEHFGVSWFNPDDLAAKRKAMERGLRKILLARHALFDEVAPASIGPLSAFDVLISDRPLPTDYAVHCRNGSVKVITPDSESE
;
A
#
# COMPACT_ATOMS: atom_id res chain seq x y z
N MET A 1 -2.79 -23.24 -21.40
CA MET A 1 -2.52 -23.34 -19.96
C MET A 1 -2.97 -22.04 -19.33
N PRO A 2 -4.00 -22.00 -18.47
CA PRO A 2 -4.25 -20.79 -17.70
C PRO A 2 -3.09 -20.65 -16.68
N PHE A 3 -2.43 -19.50 -16.65
CA PHE A 3 -1.24 -19.23 -15.83
C PHE A 3 -1.57 -18.88 -14.36
N TYR A 4 -2.82 -18.97 -13.94
CA TYR A 4 -3.23 -18.70 -12.57
C TYR A 4 -4.34 -19.66 -12.16
N ASP A 5 -4.04 -20.60 -11.27
CA ASP A 5 -5.06 -21.34 -10.55
C ASP A 5 -5.49 -20.50 -9.34
N ALA A 6 -6.61 -19.78 -9.49
CA ALA A 6 -7.24 -19.01 -8.42
C ALA A 6 -7.69 -19.90 -7.24
N ASN A 7 -7.70 -21.24 -7.41
CA ASN A 7 -8.05 -22.20 -6.37
C ASN A 7 -6.86 -22.74 -5.60
N ASN A 8 -5.61 -22.31 -5.86
CA ASN A 8 -4.51 -22.72 -4.99
C ASN A 8 -4.63 -21.96 -3.66
N PRO A 9 -4.91 -22.64 -2.53
CA PRO A 9 -5.07 -21.96 -1.25
C PRO A 9 -3.78 -21.24 -0.88
N SER A 10 -3.88 -19.94 -0.65
CA SER A 10 -2.79 -19.17 -0.08
C SER A 10 -2.71 -19.47 1.41
N ALA A 11 -1.51 -19.47 1.98
CA ALA A 11 -1.36 -19.49 3.45
C ALA A 11 -2.19 -18.37 4.13
N LEU A 12 -2.39 -17.24 3.44
CA LEU A 12 -3.21 -16.13 3.93
C LEU A 12 -4.71 -16.47 4.08
N ASP A 13 -5.22 -17.49 3.38
CA ASP A 13 -6.62 -17.95 3.49
C ASP A 13 -6.96 -18.60 4.83
N SER A 14 -5.94 -18.99 5.60
CA SER A 14 -6.10 -19.57 6.93
C SER A 14 -5.60 -18.64 8.04
N LEU A 15 -5.08 -17.47 7.69
CA LEU A 15 -4.52 -16.52 8.64
C LEU A 15 -5.47 -15.33 8.87
N ASN A 16 -5.36 -14.75 10.05
CA ASN A 16 -5.94 -13.45 10.42
C ASN A 16 -4.80 -12.50 10.85
N PRO A 17 -4.01 -11.97 9.90
CA PRO A 17 -2.84 -11.18 10.24
C PRO A 17 -3.25 -9.93 11.01
N ARG A 18 -2.68 -9.73 12.21
CA ARG A 18 -2.93 -8.52 13.00
C ARG A 18 -2.36 -7.27 12.35
N LYS A 19 -1.25 -7.41 11.62
CA LYS A 19 -0.59 -6.34 10.89
C LYS A 19 -0.11 -6.88 9.55
N VAL A 20 -0.33 -6.13 8.48
CA VAL A 20 0.22 -6.40 7.15
C VAL A 20 1.00 -5.17 6.70
N PHE A 21 2.24 -5.39 6.29
CA PHE A 21 3.10 -4.36 5.72
C PHE A 21 3.15 -4.59 4.21
N ILE A 22 2.74 -3.60 3.44
CA ILE A 22 2.64 -3.68 1.99
C ILE A 22 3.53 -2.59 1.38
N SER A 23 4.51 -3.02 0.58
CA SER A 23 5.30 -2.12 -0.26
C SER A 23 4.52 -1.67 -1.50
N ALA A 24 4.81 -0.45 -1.95
CA ALA A 24 4.30 0.12 -3.20
C ALA A 24 5.41 0.24 -4.27
N SER A 25 4.98 0.39 -5.52
CA SER A 25 5.79 0.81 -6.66
C SER A 25 5.34 2.15 -7.23
N GLY A 26 4.16 2.64 -6.82
CA GLY A 26 3.67 3.97 -7.12
C GLY A 26 2.49 4.31 -6.20
N VAL A 27 2.36 5.58 -5.85
CA VAL A 27 1.26 6.13 -5.07
C VAL A 27 0.79 7.38 -5.79
N HIS A 28 -0.46 7.35 -6.23
CA HIS A 28 -1.05 8.45 -6.98
C HIS A 28 -2.42 8.80 -6.40
N GLU A 29 -2.77 10.08 -6.36
CA GLU A 29 -4.05 10.53 -5.77
C GLU A 29 -5.26 9.86 -6.42
N HIS A 30 -5.33 9.88 -7.76
CA HIS A 30 -6.42 9.26 -8.50
C HIS A 30 -6.32 7.73 -8.65
N PHE A 31 -5.13 7.19 -8.96
CA PHE A 31 -4.94 5.75 -9.26
C PHE A 31 -4.66 4.89 -8.01
N GLY A 32 -4.48 5.51 -6.85
CA GLY A 32 -4.22 4.84 -5.58
C GLY A 32 -2.81 4.25 -5.50
N VAL A 33 -2.69 3.14 -4.76
CA VAL A 33 -1.43 2.43 -4.55
C VAL A 33 -1.29 1.34 -5.60
N SER A 34 -0.13 1.31 -6.25
CA SER A 34 0.16 0.41 -7.36
C SER A 34 1.47 -0.37 -7.15
N TRP A 35 1.61 -1.46 -7.91
CA TRP A 35 2.72 -2.40 -7.84
C TRP A 35 3.23 -2.74 -9.27
N PHE A 36 4.53 -3.03 -9.41
CA PHE A 36 5.12 -3.30 -10.72
C PHE A 36 4.86 -4.73 -11.23
N ASN A 37 4.67 -5.71 -10.34
CA ASN A 37 4.56 -7.11 -10.70
C ASN A 37 3.13 -7.67 -10.50
N PRO A 38 2.35 -7.87 -11.58
CA PRO A 38 1.03 -8.48 -11.49
C PRO A 38 1.03 -9.83 -10.76
N ASP A 39 2.13 -10.58 -10.83
CA ASP A 39 2.18 -11.93 -10.29
C ASP A 39 2.09 -11.96 -8.75
N ASP A 40 2.64 -10.93 -8.09
CA ASP A 40 2.59 -10.74 -6.64
C ASP A 40 1.29 -10.09 -6.16
N LEU A 41 0.47 -9.57 -7.09
CA LEU A 41 -0.68 -8.74 -6.77
C LEU A 41 -1.74 -9.52 -5.98
N ALA A 42 -1.94 -10.80 -6.33
CA ALA A 42 -2.91 -11.66 -5.67
C ALA A 42 -2.60 -11.82 -4.16
N ALA A 43 -1.33 -12.04 -3.83
CA ALA A 43 -0.89 -12.17 -2.44
C ALA A 43 -1.04 -10.84 -1.68
N LYS A 44 -0.66 -9.71 -2.28
CA LYS A 44 -0.82 -8.38 -1.67
C LYS A 44 -2.29 -8.03 -1.43
N ARG A 45 -3.18 -8.28 -2.39
CA ARG A 45 -4.63 -8.06 -2.23
C ARG A 45 -5.22 -8.94 -1.15
N LYS A 46 -4.84 -10.22 -1.09
CA LYS A 46 -5.30 -11.11 -0.03
C LYS A 46 -4.78 -10.69 1.35
N ALA A 47 -3.55 -10.21 1.45
CA ALA A 47 -3.03 -9.63 2.69
C ALA A 47 -3.81 -8.37 3.10
N MET A 48 -4.15 -7.51 2.14
CA MET A 48 -4.99 -6.33 2.37
C MET A 48 -6.42 -6.68 2.79
N GLU A 49 -6.98 -7.76 2.26
CA GLU A 49 -8.32 -8.25 2.61
C GLU A 49 -8.36 -8.83 4.03
N ARG A 50 -7.39 -9.67 4.37
CA ARG A 50 -7.34 -10.43 5.64
C ARG A 50 -6.71 -9.66 6.80
N GLY A 51 -5.92 -8.64 6.50
CA GLY A 51 -5.17 -7.87 7.49
C GLY A 51 -6.05 -6.96 8.33
N LEU A 52 -5.95 -7.07 9.66
CA LEU A 52 -6.65 -6.18 10.59
C LEU A 52 -6.08 -4.76 10.61
N ARG A 53 -4.77 -4.63 10.39
CA ARG A 53 -4.09 -3.33 10.30
C ARG A 53 -3.16 -3.28 9.11
N LYS A 54 -3.42 -2.38 8.18
CA LYS A 54 -2.83 -2.29 6.85
C LYS A 54 -1.87 -1.12 6.80
N ILE A 55 -0.59 -1.43 6.63
CA ILE A 55 0.50 -0.46 6.74
C ILE A 55 1.19 -0.38 5.38
N LEU A 56 1.07 0.77 4.74
CA LEU A 56 1.74 1.08 3.50
C LEU A 56 3.18 1.50 3.77
N LEU A 57 4.12 0.92 3.03
CA LEU A 57 5.50 1.35 2.95
C LEU A 57 5.73 1.98 1.58
N ALA A 58 5.94 3.29 1.54
CA ALA A 58 6.13 4.05 0.31
C ALA A 58 7.27 5.04 0.45
N ARG A 59 8.32 4.88 -0.37
CA ARG A 59 9.38 5.90 -0.47
C ARG A 59 8.81 7.17 -1.08
N HIS A 60 9.33 8.32 -0.68
CA HIS A 60 8.92 9.62 -1.19
C HIS A 60 9.00 9.71 -2.71
N ALA A 61 10.01 9.07 -3.32
CA ALA A 61 10.18 9.04 -4.77
C ALA A 61 9.10 8.25 -5.52
N LEU A 62 8.13 7.65 -4.83
CA LEU A 62 7.02 6.89 -5.44
C LEU A 62 5.70 7.67 -5.45
N PHE A 63 5.65 8.89 -4.90
CA PHE A 63 4.48 9.75 -5.02
C PHE A 63 4.38 10.33 -6.43
N ASP A 64 3.16 10.46 -6.95
CA ASP A 64 2.82 10.81 -8.34
C ASP A 64 3.22 9.75 -9.39
N GLU A 65 3.74 8.62 -8.95
CA GLU A 65 4.07 7.48 -9.81
C GLU A 65 2.91 6.48 -9.89
N VAL A 66 2.75 5.86 -11.07
CA VAL A 66 1.75 4.83 -11.33
C VAL A 66 2.42 3.61 -11.93
N ALA A 67 2.30 2.47 -11.25
CA ALA A 67 2.70 1.17 -11.76
C ALA A 67 1.50 0.41 -12.36
N PRO A 68 1.75 -0.60 -13.23
CA PRO A 68 0.69 -1.24 -14.01
C PRO A 68 -0.39 -1.95 -13.19
N ALA A 69 -0.07 -2.44 -12.00
CA ALA A 69 -0.99 -3.25 -11.20
C ALA A 69 -1.54 -2.48 -9.99
N SER A 70 -2.85 -2.26 -9.93
CA SER A 70 -3.49 -1.56 -8.81
C SER A 70 -3.67 -2.47 -7.59
N ILE A 71 -3.13 -2.06 -6.44
CA ILE A 71 -3.35 -2.72 -5.15
C ILE A 71 -4.70 -2.29 -4.58
N GLY A 72 -4.98 -0.98 -4.59
CA GLY A 72 -6.20 -0.39 -4.05
C GLY A 72 -6.05 1.12 -3.76
N PRO A 73 -7.12 1.79 -3.30
CA PRO A 73 -7.05 3.22 -2.96
C PRO A 73 -6.17 3.47 -1.73
N LEU A 74 -5.61 4.67 -1.60
CA LEU A 74 -4.76 5.01 -0.45
C LEU A 74 -5.53 4.94 0.88
N SER A 75 -6.82 5.26 0.86
CA SER A 75 -7.73 5.14 2.01
C SER A 75 -8.00 3.70 2.47
N ALA A 76 -7.56 2.68 1.72
CA ALA A 76 -7.64 1.28 2.17
C ALA A 76 -6.59 0.93 3.24
N PHE A 77 -5.66 1.84 3.54
CA PHE A 77 -4.58 1.65 4.52
C PHE A 77 -4.87 2.43 5.81
N ASP A 78 -4.43 1.89 6.95
CA ASP A 78 -4.56 2.57 8.24
C ASP A 78 -3.34 3.46 8.53
N VAL A 79 -2.19 3.10 7.97
CA VAL A 79 -0.91 3.80 8.20
C VAL A 79 -0.14 3.88 6.89
N LEU A 80 0.47 5.04 6.63
CA LEU A 80 1.50 5.24 5.63
C LEU A 80 2.82 5.55 6.34
N ILE A 81 3.86 4.79 6.01
CA ILE A 81 5.24 5.08 6.42
C ILE A 81 6.05 5.50 5.18
N SER A 82 6.68 6.67 5.26
CA SER A 82 7.59 7.18 4.22
C SER A 82 8.95 7.55 4.79
N ASP A 83 9.96 7.53 3.92
CA ASP A 83 11.35 7.85 4.24
C ASP A 83 11.65 9.36 4.26
N ARG A 84 10.67 10.20 3.87
CA ARG A 84 10.71 11.67 3.97
C ARG A 84 9.30 12.22 4.25
N PRO A 85 9.16 13.49 4.68
CA PRO A 85 7.86 14.15 4.76
C PRO A 85 7.07 14.04 3.46
N LEU A 86 5.76 13.80 3.55
CA LEU A 86 4.91 13.67 2.38
C LEU A 86 4.73 15.01 1.65
N PRO A 87 4.50 15.01 0.32
CA PRO A 87 3.99 16.19 -0.35
C PRO A 87 2.65 16.62 0.28
N THR A 88 2.40 17.93 0.32
CA THR A 88 1.26 18.54 1.03
C THR A 88 -0.07 17.89 0.67
N ASP A 89 -0.30 17.64 -0.62
CA ASP A 89 -1.58 17.10 -1.11
C ASP A 89 -1.81 15.67 -0.60
N TYR A 90 -0.78 14.84 -0.55
CA TYR A 90 -0.86 13.49 0.02
C TYR A 90 -1.05 13.50 1.53
N ALA A 91 -0.46 14.46 2.25
CA ALA A 91 -0.70 14.61 3.69
C ALA A 91 -2.17 14.97 3.97
N VAL A 92 -2.76 15.86 3.18
CA VAL A 92 -4.18 16.21 3.25
C VAL A 92 -5.05 15.01 2.89
N HIS A 93 -4.74 14.31 1.81
CA HIS A 93 -5.46 13.12 1.36
C HIS A 93 -5.45 12.02 2.42
N CYS A 94 -4.30 11.74 3.02
CA CYS A 94 -4.17 10.78 4.12
C CYS A 94 -5.04 11.17 5.32
N ARG A 95 -5.00 12.45 5.72
CA ARG A 95 -5.83 12.95 6.83
C ARG A 95 -7.31 12.77 6.56
N ASN A 96 -7.77 13.10 5.35
CA ASN A 96 -9.18 12.94 4.94
C ASN A 96 -9.59 11.46 4.90
N GLY A 97 -8.67 10.58 4.52
CA GLY A 97 -8.85 9.13 4.49
C GLY A 97 -8.64 8.41 5.83
N SER A 98 -8.41 9.14 6.94
CA SER A 98 -8.06 8.57 8.25
C SER A 98 -6.80 7.69 8.24
N VAL A 99 -5.87 7.94 7.31
CA VAL A 99 -4.60 7.25 7.19
C VAL A 99 -3.57 7.97 8.06
N LYS A 100 -3.05 7.27 9.08
CA LYS A 100 -1.98 7.83 9.92
C LYS A 100 -0.67 7.91 9.14
N VAL A 101 -0.04 9.08 9.11
CA VAL A 101 1.26 9.27 8.47
C VAL A 101 2.39 9.15 9.50
N ILE A 102 3.45 8.43 9.14
CA ILE A 102 4.71 8.34 9.88
C ILE A 102 5.84 8.67 8.90
N THR A 103 6.55 9.75 9.16
CA THR A 103 7.73 10.18 8.41
C THR A 103 8.82 10.57 9.40
N PRO A 104 10.09 10.66 8.99
CA PRO A 104 11.10 11.29 9.82
C PRO A 104 10.64 12.69 10.21
N ASP A 105 10.99 13.11 11.43
CA ASP A 105 10.91 14.52 11.77
C ASP A 105 11.81 15.28 10.78
N SER A 106 11.36 16.44 10.33
CA SER A 106 12.23 17.36 9.61
C SER A 106 13.34 17.73 10.58
N GLU A 107 14.49 17.06 10.52
CA GLU A 107 15.67 17.53 11.23
C GLU A 107 15.89 18.97 10.80
N SER A 108 15.78 19.85 11.79
CA SER A 108 16.28 21.20 11.72
C SER A 108 17.79 21.09 11.62
N GLU A 109 18.34 21.16 10.41
CA GLU A 109 19.71 21.59 10.11
C GLU A 109 19.76 22.25 8.73
#